data_AF-A0A3B1DMN4-F1
#
_entry.id   AF-A0A3B1DMN4-F1
#
_cell.length_a   1.000
_cell.length_b   1.000
_cell.length_c   1.000
_cell.angle_alpha   90.00
_cell.angle_beta   90.00
_cell.angle_gamma   90.00
#
_symmetry.space_group_name_H-M   'P 1'
#
loop_
_entity.id
_entity.type
_entity.pdbx_description
1 polymer ?
#
loop_
_entity_poly.entity_id
_entity_poly.type
_entity_poly.pdbx_seq_one_letter_code
_entity_poly.pdbx_strand_id
1 'polypeptide(L)' 'MEIVATLYACWEKLLQENAVVSNELIFERFYQWSEEKSKYPYERLATAIEWMIEQGIVPTIKKDLIRDSSH' A
#
# COMPACT_ATOMS: atom_id res chain seq x y z
N MET A 1 -0.97 8.74 12.26
CA MET A 1 -0.68 7.31 12.09
C MET A 1 0.43 7.15 11.04
N GLU A 2 1.69 7.07 11.45
CA GLU A 2 2.83 7.06 10.51
C GLU A 2 3.02 5.72 9.77
N ILE A 3 2.53 4.60 10.32
CA ILE A 3 2.64 3.27 9.69
C ILE A 3 1.70 3.16 8.49
N VAL A 4 0.43 3.53 8.68
CA VAL A 4 -0.62 3.49 7.64
C VAL A 4 -0.23 4.32 6.43
N ALA A 5 0.29 5.54 6.64
CA ALA A 5 0.73 6.41 5.54
C ALA A 5 1.87 5.80 4.73
N THR A 6 2.88 5.22 5.39
CA THR A 6 3.98 4.55 4.70
C THR A 6 3.52 3.27 4.00
N LEU A 7 2.67 2.45 4.62
CA LEU A 7 2.09 1.26 3.99
C LEU A 7 1.29 1.62 2.74
N TYR A 8 0.46 2.65 2.82
CA TYR A 8 -0.30 3.16 1.68
C TYR A 8 0.63 3.59 0.54
N ALA A 9 1.67 4.36 0.84
CA ALA A 9 2.65 4.80 -0.16
C ALA A 9 3.42 3.62 -0.79
N CYS A 10 3.81 2.63 0.01
CA CYS A 10 4.45 1.41 -0.50
C CYS A 10 3.52 0.64 -1.44
N TRP A 11 2.28 0.44 -1.03
CA TRP A 11 1.26 -0.24 -1.84
C TRP A 11 0.96 0.54 -3.12
N GLU A 12 0.77 1.86 -3.05
CA GLU A 12 0.55 2.72 -4.21
C GLU A 12 1.71 2.63 -5.21
N LYS A 13 2.97 2.65 -4.73
CA LYS A 13 4.12 2.47 -5.61
C LYS A 13 4.10 1.12 -6.33
N LEU A 14 3.80 0.03 -5.62
CA LEU A 14 3.73 -1.30 -6.25
C LEU A 14 2.67 -1.35 -7.36
N LEU A 15 1.53 -0.71 -7.13
CA LEU A 15 0.48 -0.56 -8.13
C LEU A 15 0.93 0.28 -9.33
N GLN A 16 1.58 1.43 -9.09
CA GLN A 16 2.13 2.29 -10.15
C GLN A 16 3.18 1.55 -11.00
N GLU A 17 4.02 0.74 -10.35
CA GLU A 17 5.04 -0.09 -10.99
C GLU A 17 4.44 -1.30 -11.75
N ASN A 18 3.11 -1.49 -11.74
CA ASN A 18 2.42 -2.70 -12.24
C ASN A 18 3.03 -3.99 -11.64
N ALA A 19 3.58 -3.90 -10.44
CA ALA A 19 4.13 -5.03 -9.72
C ALA A 19 3.01 -5.84 -9.08
N VAL A 20 3.31 -7.09 -8.76
CA VAL A 20 2.40 -7.93 -7.96
C VAL A 20 2.30 -7.33 -6.56
N VAL A 21 1.10 -6.91 -6.19
CA VAL A 21 0.82 -6.44 -4.83
C VAL A 21 0.51 -7.64 -3.95
N SER A 22 1.40 -7.89 -2.99
CA SER A 22 1.23 -8.90 -1.95
C SER A 22 1.61 -8.29 -0.61
N ASN A 23 1.02 -8.77 0.49
CA ASN A 23 1.32 -8.30 1.84
C ASN A 23 2.84 -8.36 2.12
N GLU A 24 3.49 -9.47 1.73
CA GLU A 24 4.95 -9.63 1.86
C GLU A 24 5.73 -8.52 1.15
N LEU A 25 5.41 -8.23 -0.11
CA LEU A 25 6.09 -7.19 -0.89
C LEU A 25 5.86 -5.79 -0.30
N ILE A 26 4.65 -5.51 0.17
CA ILE A 26 4.34 -4.23 0.84
C ILE A 26 5.19 -4.10 2.11
N PHE A 27 5.32 -5.16 2.90
CA PHE A 27 6.14 -5.17 4.10
C PHE A 27 7.62 -5.05 3.79
N GLU A 28 8.12 -5.75 2.77
CA GLU A 28 9.50 -5.59 2.30
C GLU A 28 9.78 -4.14 1.93
N ARG A 29 8.91 -3.50 1.14
CA ARG A 29 9.07 -2.08 0.78
C ARG A 29 8.99 -1.16 1.99
N PHE A 30 8.18 -1.50 2.99
CA PHE A 30 8.08 -0.77 4.24
C PHE A 30 9.38 -0.87 5.06
N TYR A 31 9.95 -2.07 5.16
CA TYR A 31 11.22 -2.31 5.85
C TYR A 31 12.40 -1.64 5.14
N GLN A 32 12.39 -1.64 3.80
CA GLN A 32 13.37 -0.95 2.98
C GLN A 32 13.22 0.59 3.02
N TRP A 33 12.10 1.12 3.52
CA TRP A 33 11.88 2.57 3.56
C TRP A 33 12.86 3.28 4.48
N SER A 34 13.15 2.72 5.66
CA SER A 34 14.14 3.24 6.63
C SER A 34 14.50 2.19 7.69
N GLU A 35 15.71 2.24 8.24
CA GLU A 35 16.13 1.32 9.32
C GLU A 35 15.21 1.36 10.55
N GLU A 36 14.65 2.52 10.89
CA GLU A 36 13.67 2.63 11.98
C GLU A 36 12.38 1.85 11.72
N LYS A 37 12.00 1.69 10.44
CA LYS A 37 10.81 0.93 10.04
C LYS A 37 11.04 -0.58 10.12
N SER A 38 12.31 -1.04 10.05
CA SER A 38 12.72 -2.42 10.27
C SER A 38 12.49 -2.91 11.72
N LYS A 39 12.39 -1.99 12.68
CA LYS A 39 12.11 -2.32 14.08
C LYS A 39 10.64 -2.67 14.36
N TYR A 40 9.75 -2.50 13.38
CA TYR A 40 8.33 -2.79 13.57
C TYR A 40 8.02 -4.27 13.39
N PRO A 41 7.30 -4.90 14.33
CA PRO A 41 6.95 -6.31 14.21
C PRO A 41 5.98 -6.51 13.05
N TYR A 42 6.11 -7.64 12.35
CA TYR A 42 5.24 -8.04 11.24
C TYR A 42 3.76 -7.97 11.64
N GLU A 43 3.42 -8.44 12.84
CA GLU A 43 2.05 -8.44 13.36
C GLU A 43 1.42 -7.05 13.35
N ARG A 44 2.18 -6.00 13.70
CA ARG A 44 1.69 -4.61 13.61
C ARG A 44 1.38 -4.20 12.18
N LEU A 45 2.21 -4.62 11.23
CA LEU A 45 2.02 -4.29 9.82
C LEU A 45 0.82 -5.05 9.25
N ALA A 46 0.66 -6.33 9.62
CA ALA A 46 -0.49 -7.16 9.27
C ALA A 46 -1.79 -6.54 9.79
N THR A 47 -1.88 -6.23 11.08
CA THR A 47 -3.06 -5.57 11.65
C THR A 47 -3.34 -4.22 10.99
N ALA A 48 -2.31 -3.44 10.66
CA ALA A 48 -2.49 -2.16 9.99
C ALA A 48 -3.00 -2.31 8.54
N ILE A 49 -2.48 -3.27 7.77
CA ILE A 49 -2.98 -3.59 6.43
C ILE A 49 -4.42 -4.09 6.49
N GLU A 50 -4.72 -5.02 7.40
CA GLU A 50 -6.09 -5.54 7.56
C GLU A 50 -7.06 -4.42 7.90
N TRP A 51 -6.69 -3.56 8.85
CA TRP A 51 -7.49 -2.39 9.19
C TRP A 51 -7.69 -1.45 7.99
N MET A 52 -6.64 -1.21 7.19
CA MET A 52 -6.77 -0.41 5.96
C MET A 52 -7.75 -1.04 4.97
N ILE A 53 -7.72 -2.36 4.80
CA ILE A 53 -8.64 -3.10 3.92
C ILE A 53 -10.07 -3.00 4.47
N GLU A 54 -10.28 -3.23 5.76
CA GLU A 54 -11.59 -3.15 6.40
C GLU A 54 -12.21 -1.75 6.31
N GLN A 55 -11.38 -0.70 6.40
CA GLN A 55 -11.82 0.68 6.25
C GLN A 55 -11.94 1.12 4.78
N GLY A 56 -11.54 0.29 3.82
CA GLY A 56 -11.50 0.66 2.40
C GLY A 56 -10.41 1.68 2.05
N ILE A 57 -9.40 1.87 2.91
CA ILE A 57 -8.24 2.73 2.71
C ILE A 57 -7.17 1.94 1.94
N VAL A 58 -7.55 1.45 0.77
CA VAL A 58 -6.64 0.73 -0.13
C VAL A 58 -6.38 1.59 -1.36
N PRO A 59 -5.12 1.76 -1.78
CA PRO A 59 -4.85 2.45 -3.03
C PRO A 59 -5.46 1.63 -4.16
N THR A 60 -6.37 2.25 -4.91
CA THR A 60 -6.86 1.66 -6.15
C THR A 60 -6.00 2.22 -7.25
N ILE A 61 -5.58 1.39 -8.22
CA ILE A 61 -5.06 1.96 -9.45
C ILE A 61 -6.27 2.63 -10.08
N LYS A 62 -6.38 3.96 -9.95
CA LYS A 62 -7.16 4.74 -10.88
C LYS A 62 -6.43 4.65 -12.22
N LYS A 63 -6.57 3.50 -12.88
CA LYS A 63 -6.39 3.39 -14.32
C LYS A 63 -7.52 4.24 -14.88
N ASP A 64 -7.23 5.53 -15.03
CA ASP A 64 -7.89 6.41 -15.96
C ASP A 64 -9.41 6.23 -16.01
N LEU A 65 -10.13 6.96 -15.16
CA LEU A 65 -11.41 7.51 -15.60
C LEU A 65 -11.10 8.61 -16.63
N ILE A 66 -10.60 8.22 -17.80
CA ILE A 66 -10.63 9.00 -19.03
C ILE A 66 -10.87 7.93 -20.11
N ARG A 67 -12.02 7.92 -20.79
CA ARG A 67 -12.36 8.92 -21.80
C ARG A 67 -13.85 8.85 -22.12
N ASP A 68 -14.47 10.02 -22.10
CA ASP A 68 -15.68 10.42 -22.80
C ASP A 68 -16.12 9.47 -23.93
N SER A 69 -17.38 9.05 -23.91
CA SER A 69 -18.10 8.65 -25.12
C SER A 69 -19.45 9.36 -25.08
N SER A 70 -19.40 10.64 -25.45
CA SER A 70 -20.48 11.27 -26.18
C SER A 70 -21.07 10.29 -27.22
N HIS A 71 -22.36 9.97 -27.08
CA HIS A 71 -23.24 9.62 -28.19
C HIS A 71 -24.65 10.12 -27.87
#